data_AF-A0A6L8EKP1-F1
#
_entry.id   AF-A0A6L8EKP1-F1
#
_cell.length_a   1.000
_cell.length_b   1.000
_cell.length_c   1.000
_cell.angle_alpha   90.00
_cell.angle_beta   90.00
_cell.angle_gamma   90.00
#
_symmetry.space_group_name_H-M   'P 1'
#
loop_
_entity.id
_entity.type
_entity.pdbx_description
1 polymer ?
#
loop_
_entity_poly.entity_id
_entity_poly.type
_entity_poly.pdbx_seq_one_letter_code
_entity_poly.pdbx_strand_id
1 'polypeptide(L)'
;MKRICYMVLLLSILGQGQAVSAAGLLTGVTRLSCEALLCLSSPARPAACNPALSYYFGIKKFTWPATFAARLRFLNKCPTGSPGLAREVADGAPRKWE
;
A
#
# COMPACT_ATOMS: atom_id res chain seq x y z
N MET A 1 -0.46 30.58 -30.81
CA MET A 1 -0.94 29.19 -30.61
C MET A 1 0.17 28.19 -30.23
N LYS A 2 1.37 28.25 -30.83
CA LYS A 2 2.51 27.35 -30.51
C LYS A 2 3.14 27.54 -29.11
N ARG A 3 3.01 28.74 -28.53
CA ARG A 3 3.56 29.11 -27.20
C ARG A 3 2.74 28.57 -26.02
N ILE A 4 1.44 28.36 -26.23
CA ILE A 4 0.52 27.83 -25.20
C ILE A 4 0.77 26.33 -25.01
N CYS A 5 1.04 25.60 -26.10
CA CYS A 5 1.44 24.19 -26.05
C CYS A 5 2.77 23.98 -25.29
N TYR A 6 3.71 24.91 -25.41
CA TYR A 6 5.02 24.83 -24.75
C TYR A 6 4.95 25.04 -23.23
N MET A 7 4.03 25.90 -22.77
CA MET A 7 3.80 26.15 -21.35
C MET A 7 3.17 24.95 -20.63
N VAL A 8 2.28 24.21 -21.30
CA VAL A 8 1.68 22.97 -20.74
C VAL A 8 2.71 21.84 -20.65
N LEU A 9 3.66 21.78 -21.58
CA LEU A 9 4.72 20.74 -21.62
C LEU A 9 5.82 20.95 -20.56
N LEU A 10 6.05 22.19 -20.12
CA LEU A 10 7.06 22.51 -19.08
C LEU A 10 6.54 22.31 -17.65
N LEU A 11 5.23 22.31 -17.42
CA LEU A 11 4.65 22.25 -16.07
C LEU A 11 4.46 20.82 -15.51
N SER A 12 4.78 19.77 -16.27
CA SER A 12 4.45 18.38 -15.91
C SER A 12 5.47 17.67 -15.00
N ILE A 13 6.52 18.33 -14.50
CA ILE A 13 7.63 17.64 -13.79
C ILE A 13 7.45 17.60 -12.26
N LEU A 14 6.52 18.36 -11.66
CA LEU A 14 6.34 18.36 -10.21
C LEU A 14 5.15 17.49 -9.78
N GLY A 15 5.38 16.17 -9.80
CA GLY A 15 4.41 15.17 -9.37
C GLY A 15 5.06 13.95 -8.71
N GLN A 16 6.11 14.16 -7.91
CA GLN A 16 6.67 13.08 -7.08
C GLN A 16 6.08 13.18 -5.68
N GLY A 17 5.01 12.41 -5.44
CA GLY A 17 4.48 12.20 -4.09
C GLY A 17 5.57 11.63 -3.20
N GLN A 18 6.05 12.45 -2.26
CA GLN A 18 7.03 12.02 -1.28
C GLN A 18 6.30 11.18 -0.24
N ALA A 19 6.45 9.86 -0.33
CA ALA A 19 6.05 8.98 0.77
C ALA A 19 7.05 9.18 1.92
N VAL A 20 6.74 10.09 2.83
CA VAL A 20 7.43 10.18 4.13
C VAL A 20 7.13 8.90 4.90
N SER A 21 7.99 7.89 4.72
CA SER A 21 7.89 6.65 5.45
C SER A 21 8.37 6.93 6.87
N ALA A 22 7.47 6.92 7.84
CA ALA A 22 7.77 6.90 9.28
C ALA A 22 8.44 5.57 9.70
N ALA A 23 9.48 5.16 8.96
CA ALA A 23 10.19 3.91 9.09
C ALA A 23 11.13 3.86 10.31
N GLY A 24 11.24 4.96 11.07
CA GLY A 24 12.25 5.13 12.10
C GLY A 24 12.04 4.32 13.39
N LEU A 25 10.84 3.79 13.67
CA LEU A 25 10.57 3.11 14.95
C LEU A 25 9.62 1.89 14.86
N LEU A 26 9.43 1.34 13.66
CA LEU A 26 8.61 0.16 13.45
C LEU A 26 9.55 -1.03 13.25
N THR A 27 9.64 -1.93 14.24
CA THR A 27 10.44 -3.16 14.15
C THR A 27 9.55 -4.37 13.87
N GLY A 28 10.07 -5.36 13.15
CA GLY A 28 9.39 -6.64 12.93
C GLY A 28 8.10 -6.55 12.10
N VAL A 29 7.07 -7.30 12.51
CA VAL A 29 5.78 -7.42 11.80
C VAL A 29 5.03 -6.10 11.63
N THR A 30 5.23 -5.16 12.55
CA THR A 30 4.65 -3.81 12.49
C THR A 30 5.18 -3.04 11.28
N ARG A 31 6.49 -3.15 11.01
CA ARG A 31 7.10 -2.55 9.81
C ARG A 31 6.51 -3.11 8.53
N LEU A 32 6.45 -4.44 8.43
CA LEU A 32 5.90 -5.13 7.27
C LEU A 32 4.43 -4.78 7.04
N SER A 33 3.65 -4.61 8.12
CA SER A 33 2.25 -4.20 7.98
C SER A 33 2.07 -2.80 7.41
N CYS A 34 2.89 -1.84 7.84
CA CYS A 34 2.84 -0.48 7.29
C CYS A 34 3.37 -0.42 5.85
N GLU A 35 4.46 -1.14 5.56
CA GLU A 35 4.96 -1.26 4.18
C GLU A 35 3.90 -1.89 3.28
N ALA A 36 3.24 -2.97 3.72
CA ALA A 36 2.19 -3.62 2.92
C ALA A 36 1.00 -2.69 2.67
N LEU A 37 0.56 -1.94 3.69
CA LEU A 37 -0.52 -0.98 3.56
C LEU A 37 -0.19 0.08 2.51
N LEU A 38 1.00 0.68 2.59
CA LEU A 38 1.45 1.69 1.63
C LEU A 38 1.59 1.11 0.21
N CYS A 39 2.15 -0.10 0.10
CA CYS A 39 2.35 -0.78 -1.18
C CYS A 39 1.03 -1.21 -1.85
N LEU A 40 -0.02 -1.50 -1.07
CA LEU A 40 -1.35 -1.80 -1.59
C LEU A 40 -2.10 -0.54 -2.04
N SER A 41 -1.87 0.60 -1.37
CA SER A 41 -2.42 1.91 -1.77
C SER A 41 -1.69 2.53 -2.97
N SER A 42 -0.49 2.04 -3.30
CA SER A 42 0.32 2.56 -4.41
C SER A 42 0.07 1.77 -5.71
N PRO A 43 -0.09 2.45 -6.85
CA PRO A 43 -0.11 1.79 -8.16
C PRO A 43 1.28 1.26 -8.57
N ALA A 44 2.36 1.81 -7.99
CA ALA A 44 3.72 1.37 -8.25
C ALA A 44 4.14 0.27 -7.25
N ARG A 45 4.71 -0.83 -7.78
CA ARG A 45 5.20 -1.98 -7.00
C ARG A 45 6.72 -2.08 -7.09
N PRO A 46 7.49 -1.25 -6.37
CA PRO A 46 8.94 -1.37 -6.31
C PRO A 46 9.34 -2.69 -5.64
N ALA A 47 10.54 -3.20 -5.95
CA ALA A 47 11.07 -4.42 -5.34
C ALA A 47 11.11 -4.39 -3.80
N ALA A 48 11.21 -3.20 -3.21
CA ALA A 48 11.13 -2.97 -1.77
C ALA A 48 9.78 -3.41 -1.14
N CYS A 49 8.70 -3.46 -1.92
CA CYS A 49 7.39 -3.95 -1.45
C CYS A 49 7.31 -5.48 -1.36
N ASN A 50 8.24 -6.20 -1.97
CA ASN A 50 8.16 -7.65 -2.07
C ASN A 50 8.09 -8.40 -0.72
N PRO A 51 8.90 -8.09 0.31
CA PRO A 51 8.79 -8.76 1.62
C PRO A 51 7.43 -8.52 2.29
N ALA A 52 6.93 -7.28 2.24
CA ALA A 52 5.67 -6.90 2.87
C ALA A 52 4.45 -7.52 2.16
N LEU A 53 4.44 -7.49 0.82
CA LEU A 53 3.39 -8.10 0.01
C LEU A 53 3.44 -9.63 0.07
N SER A 54 4.62 -10.23 0.08
CA SER A 54 4.77 -11.69 0.23
C SER A 54 4.19 -12.16 1.56
N TYR A 55 4.43 -11.43 2.65
CA TYR A 55 3.80 -11.72 3.94
C TYR A 55 2.27 -11.58 3.85
N TYR A 56 1.76 -10.46 3.33
CA TYR A 56 0.32 -10.20 3.18
C TYR A 56 -0.41 -11.28 2.37
N PHE A 57 0.12 -11.63 1.20
CA PHE A 57 -0.47 -12.63 0.31
C PHE A 57 -0.24 -14.07 0.79
N GLY A 58 0.81 -14.30 1.58
CA GLY A 58 1.09 -15.56 2.28
C GLY A 58 0.11 -15.88 3.41
N ILE A 59 -0.61 -14.88 3.94
CA ILE A 59 -1.71 -15.11 4.89
C ILE A 59 -2.85 -15.81 4.16
N LYS A 60 -3.02 -17.10 4.46
CA LYS A 60 -4.11 -17.95 3.96
C LYS A 60 -4.77 -18.69 5.12
N LYS A 61 -6.09 -18.75 5.11
CA LYS A 61 -6.93 -19.52 6.05
C LYS A 61 -7.87 -20.42 5.23
N PHE A 62 -8.50 -21.38 5.90
CA PHE A 62 -9.39 -22.35 5.25
C PHE A 62 -10.54 -21.70 4.46
N THR A 63 -11.08 -20.58 4.95
CA THR A 63 -12.15 -19.84 4.27
C THR A 63 -11.70 -18.45 3.81
N TRP A 64 -12.34 -17.95 2.75
CA TRP A 64 -12.09 -16.60 2.25
C TRP A 64 -12.36 -15.51 3.32
N PRO A 65 -13.48 -15.53 4.06
CA PRO A 65 -13.72 -14.55 5.12
C PRO A 65 -12.65 -14.60 6.23
N ALA A 66 -12.19 -15.81 6.59
CA ALA A 66 -11.12 -15.96 7.58
C ALA A 66 -9.78 -15.41 7.06
N THR A 67 -9.48 -15.61 5.78
CA THR A 67 -8.28 -15.07 5.13
C THR A 67 -8.32 -13.54 5.10
N PHE A 68 -9.46 -12.98 4.70
CA PHE A 68 -9.68 -11.54 4.66
C PHE A 68 -9.57 -10.91 6.05
N ALA A 69 -10.21 -11.52 7.07
CA ALA A 69 -10.09 -11.07 8.46
C ALA A 69 -8.64 -11.13 8.98
N ALA A 70 -7.87 -12.16 8.61
CA ALA A 70 -6.47 -12.29 8.99
C ALA A 70 -5.58 -11.22 8.31
N ARG A 71 -5.84 -10.93 7.03
CA ARG A 71 -5.17 -9.85 6.28
C ARG A 71 -5.46 -8.48 6.87
N LEU A 72 -6.72 -8.23 7.23
CA LEU A 72 -7.14 -7.03 7.98
C LEU A 72 -6.41 -6.91 9.31
N ARG A 73 -6.31 -7.98 10.10
CA ARG A 73 -5.59 -7.97 11.38
C ARG A 73 -4.11 -7.67 11.22
N PHE A 74 -3.49 -8.15 10.14
CA PHE A 74 -2.12 -7.82 9.80
C PHE A 74 -1.98 -6.34 9.44
N LEU A 75 -2.83 -5.79 8.56
CA LEU A 75 -2.78 -4.37 8.19
C LEU A 75 -3.03 -3.44 9.38
N ASN A 76 -3.90 -3.84 10.32
CA ASN A 76 -4.16 -3.12 11.58
C ASN A 76 -2.98 -3.15 12.57
N LYS A 77 -1.91 -3.91 12.32
CA LYS A 77 -0.67 -3.76 13.09
C LYS A 77 0.04 -2.45 12.78
N CYS A 78 -0.25 -1.85 11.63
CA CYS A 78 0.24 -0.52 11.35
C CYS A 78 -0.52 0.51 12.20
N PRO A 79 0.14 1.29 13.06
CA PRO A 79 -0.51 2.35 13.83
C PRO A 79 -0.85 3.52 12.90
N THR A 80 -1.90 3.36 12.10
CA THR A 80 -2.41 4.42 11.25
C THR A 80 -3.37 5.30 12.03
N GLY A 81 -3.28 6.62 11.85
CA GLY A 81 -4.20 7.57 12.50
C GLY A 81 -5.65 7.48 12.00
N SER A 82 -5.93 6.68 10.96
CA SER A 82 -7.24 6.59 10.31
C SER A 82 -7.92 5.25 10.62
N PRO A 83 -8.94 5.22 11.49
CA PRO A 83 -9.75 4.02 11.67
C PRO A 83 -10.45 3.65 10.35
N GLY A 84 -10.31 2.40 9.91
CA GLY A 84 -10.93 1.90 8.68
C GLY A 84 -10.03 1.88 7.44
N LEU A 85 -8.88 2.56 7.46
CA LEU A 85 -7.94 2.57 6.34
C LEU A 85 -7.48 1.15 5.94
N ALA A 86 -7.16 0.31 6.93
CA ALA A 86 -6.77 -1.08 6.70
C ALA A 86 -7.86 -1.89 5.96
N ARG A 87 -9.13 -1.55 6.19
CA ARG A 87 -10.27 -2.21 5.53
C ARG A 87 -10.44 -1.72 4.10
N GLU A 88 -10.41 -0.41 3.92
CA GLU A 88 -10.51 0.21 2.59
C GLU A 88 -9.39 -0.27 1.65
N VAL A 89 -8.16 -0.34 2.16
CA VAL A 89 -7.01 -0.89 1.42
C VAL A 89 -7.18 -2.39 1.15
N ALA A 90 -7.68 -3.16 2.10
CA ALA A 90 -7.92 -4.60 1.90
C ALA A 90 -9.05 -4.88 0.89
N ASP A 91 -10.09 -4.04 0.86
CA ASP A 91 -11.22 -4.12 -0.07
C ASP A 91 -10.80 -3.72 -1.49
N GLY A 92 -9.95 -2.71 -1.64
CA GLY A 92 -9.41 -2.25 -2.92
C GLY A 92 -8.29 -3.14 -3.50
N ALA A 93 -7.68 -4.02 -2.69
CA ALA A 93 -6.67 -4.95 -3.17
C ALA A 93 -7.29 -5.94 -4.19
N PRO A 94 -6.67 -6.13 -5.38
CA PRO A 94 -7.27 -6.93 -6.44
C PRO A 94 -7.62 -8.34 -5.95
N ARG A 95 -8.89 -8.73 -6.10
CA ARG A 95 -9.47 -10.03 -5.72
C ARG A 95 -9.00 -11.20 -6.60
N LYS A 96 -7.88 -11.07 -7.31
CA LYS A 96 -7.46 -12.09 -8.28
C LYS A 96 -6.82 -13.27 -7.55
N TRP A 97 -7.60 -14.33 -7.41
CA TRP A 97 -7.14 -15.69 -7.15
C TRP A 97 -7.55 -16.56 -8.35
N GLU A 98 -7.04 -16.18 -9.51
CA GLU A 98 -6.80 -17.06 -10.66
C GLU A 98 -5.29 -17.05 -10.92
#